data_AF-A0A7X9KNC8-F1
#
_entry.id   AF-A0A7X9KNC8-F1
#
_cell.length_a   1.000
_cell.length_b   1.000
_cell.length_c   1.000
_cell.angle_alpha   90.00
_cell.angle_beta   90.00
_cell.angle_gamma   90.00
#
_symmetry.space_group_name_H-M   'P 1'
#
loop_
_entity.id
_entity.type
_entity.pdbx_description
1 polymer ?
#
loop_
_entity_poly.entity_id
_entity_poly.type
_entity_poly.pdbx_seq_one_letter_code
_entity_poly.pdbx_strand_id
1 'polypeptide(L)'
;MQEVVKQSVKTSQIPLNWKKEESVYTGYHLIDAYLKGKQDGKDEMIKILTKQFKDNIDIATSISEKLYSDAAKKKINFKTIHLKAEGITKFSALFIAKKDDFLSDKFRNIFVSARKLKNEVESDSFYISFSFMPDSKDLNEKCINADGFFLKYDKK
;
A
#
# COMPACT_ATOMS: atom_id res chain seq x y z
N MET A 1 21.57 58.91 -32.23
CA MET A 1 22.63 57.93 -32.56
C MET A 1 23.50 57.78 -31.34
N GLN A 2 23.47 56.62 -30.67
CA GLN A 2 24.33 56.31 -29.53
C GLN A 2 25.29 55.19 -29.96
N GLU A 3 26.59 55.45 -29.86
CA GLU A 3 27.65 54.51 -30.18
C GLU A 3 27.78 53.45 -29.07
N VAL A 4 27.70 52.18 -29.47
CA VAL A 4 27.90 51.04 -28.56
C VAL A 4 29.41 50.79 -28.44
N VAL A 5 29.96 51.10 -27.27
CA VAL A 5 31.34 50.79 -26.89
C VAL A 5 31.49 49.27 -26.74
N LYS A 6 32.16 48.63 -27.70
CA LYS A 6 32.56 47.22 -27.60
C LYS A 6 33.67 47.07 -26.56
N GLN A 7 33.34 46.54 -25.38
CA GLN A 7 34.34 46.09 -24.42
C GLN A 7 35.07 44.84 -24.96
N SER A 8 36.36 44.98 -25.23
CA SER A 8 37.24 43.86 -25.59
C SER A 8 37.54 43.01 -24.36
N VAL A 9 36.95 41.81 -24.30
CA VAL A 9 37.24 40.82 -23.25
C VAL A 9 38.67 40.30 -23.47
N LYS A 10 39.58 40.60 -22.53
CA LYS A 10 40.94 40.04 -22.51
C LYS A 10 40.85 38.52 -22.40
N THR A 11 41.46 37.83 -23.36
CA THR A 11 41.56 36.36 -23.36
C THR A 11 42.58 35.95 -22.30
N SER A 12 42.11 35.53 -21.11
CA SER A 12 42.97 34.99 -20.07
C SER A 12 43.62 33.69 -20.54
N GLN A 13 44.93 33.71 -20.78
CA GLN A 13 45.71 32.51 -21.12
C GLN A 13 45.90 31.65 -19.87
N ILE A 14 45.58 30.36 -20.01
CA ILE A 14 45.70 29.35 -18.95
C ILE A 14 47.20 29.05 -18.73
N PRO A 15 47.69 28.91 -17.48
CA PRO A 15 49.12 28.67 -17.22
C PRO A 15 49.61 27.32 -17.78
N LEU A 16 50.90 27.27 -18.14
CA LEU A 16 51.55 26.17 -18.89
C LEU A 16 51.37 24.75 -18.30
N ASN A 17 51.18 24.64 -16.98
CA ASN A 17 51.07 23.38 -16.26
C ASN A 17 49.62 22.94 -15.98
N TRP A 18 48.62 23.70 -16.43
CA TRP A 18 47.22 23.45 -16.15
C TRP A 18 46.49 22.94 -17.39
N LYS A 19 45.89 21.76 -17.29
CA LYS A 19 44.96 21.25 -18.31
C LYS A 19 43.53 21.59 -17.85
N LYS A 20 42.71 22.13 -18.75
CA LYS A 20 41.26 22.15 -18.52
C LYS A 20 40.79 20.70 -18.51
N GLU A 21 40.24 20.25 -17.40
CA GLU A 21 39.42 19.04 -17.42
C GLU A 21 38.19 19.31 -18.30
N GLU A 22 37.80 18.33 -19.12
CA GLU A 22 36.57 18.35 -19.90
C GLU A 22 35.34 18.16 -18.99
N SER A 23 35.24 18.92 -17.89
CA SER A 23 34.09 18.89 -16.99
C SER A 23 33.15 20.05 -17.29
N VAL A 24 32.82 20.26 -18.56
CA VAL A 24 31.77 21.20 -18.93
C VAL A 24 30.47 20.41 -19.10
N TYR A 25 29.78 20.18 -17.98
CA TYR A 25 28.38 19.79 -18.06
C TYR A 25 27.64 20.89 -18.82
N THR A 26 27.06 20.54 -19.96
CA THR A 26 26.29 21.47 -20.77
C THR A 26 24.92 21.69 -20.11
N GLY A 27 24.21 22.73 -20.51
CA GLY A 27 22.81 22.91 -20.09
C GLY A 27 21.95 21.66 -20.37
N TYR A 28 22.24 20.94 -21.45
CA TYR A 28 21.61 19.66 -21.76
C TYR A 28 21.95 18.57 -20.73
N HIS A 29 23.20 18.44 -20.30
CA HIS A 29 23.58 17.50 -19.24
C HIS A 29 22.85 17.79 -17.91
N LEU A 30 22.62 19.06 -17.58
CA LEU A 30 21.84 19.45 -16.39
C LEU A 30 20.35 19.11 -16.54
N ILE A 31 19.76 19.37 -17.72
CA ILE A 31 18.37 19.03 -18.03
C ILE A 31 18.16 17.51 -17.96
N ASP A 32 19.07 16.74 -18.56
CA ASP A 32 19.01 15.28 -18.57
C ASP A 32 19.16 14.70 -17.16
N ALA A 33 20.11 15.22 -16.37
CA ALA A 33 20.28 14.81 -14.97
C ALA A 33 19.03 15.11 -14.13
N TYR A 34 18.38 16.26 -14.35
CA TYR A 34 17.13 16.62 -13.68
C TYR A 34 15.96 15.69 -14.09
N LEU A 35 15.78 15.47 -15.40
CA LEU A 35 14.73 14.59 -15.91
C LEU A 35 14.92 13.15 -15.43
N LYS A 36 16.16 12.66 -15.44
CA LYS A 36 16.52 11.35 -14.93
C LYS A 36 16.27 11.25 -13.42
N GLY A 37 16.72 12.22 -12.62
CA GLY A 37 16.46 12.22 -11.18
C GLY A 37 14.96 12.25 -10.83
N LYS A 38 14.15 12.97 -11.62
CA LYS A 38 12.69 12.97 -11.49
C LYS A 38 12.08 11.61 -11.79
N GLN A 39 12.56 10.91 -12.82
CA GLN A 39 12.09 9.58 -13.16
C GLN A 39 12.52 8.55 -12.12
N ASP A 40 13.79 8.57 -11.72
CA ASP A 40 14.36 7.68 -10.71
C ASP A 40 13.59 7.81 -9.37
N GLY A 41 13.30 9.05 -8.94
CA GLY A 41 12.52 9.30 -7.72
C GLY A 41 11.09 8.78 -7.80
N LYS A 42 10.44 8.85 -8.97
CA LYS A 42 9.11 8.23 -9.17
C LYS A 42 9.19 6.71 -9.09
N ASP A 43 10.17 6.12 -9.75
CA ASP A 43 10.32 4.66 -9.80
C ASP A 43 10.65 4.09 -8.42
N GLU A 44 11.47 4.80 -7.64
CA GLU A 44 11.76 4.47 -6.25
C GLU A 44 10.52 4.58 -5.36
N MET A 45 9.75 5.66 -5.49
CA MET A 45 8.49 5.84 -4.76
C MET A 45 7.51 4.69 -5.07
N ILE A 46 7.34 4.32 -6.35
CA ILE A 46 6.48 3.21 -6.74
C ILE A 46 6.96 1.90 -6.12
N LYS A 47 8.27 1.63 -6.12
CA LYS A 47 8.83 0.43 -5.49
C LYS A 47 8.55 0.38 -4.00
N ILE A 48 8.74 1.50 -3.28
CA ILE A 48 8.47 1.61 -1.84
C ILE A 48 6.99 1.35 -1.56
N LEU A 49 6.08 2.02 -2.29
CA LEU A 49 4.64 1.85 -2.12
C LEU A 49 4.19 0.42 -2.45
N THR A 50 4.74 -0.19 -3.49
CA THR A 50 4.44 -1.58 -3.86
C THR A 50 4.87 -2.55 -2.77
N LYS A 51 6.07 -2.34 -2.21
CA LYS A 51 6.57 -3.15 -1.11
C LYS A 51 5.68 -3.00 0.13
N GLN A 52 5.39 -1.76 0.53
CA GLN A 52 4.52 -1.49 1.67
C GLN A 52 3.13 -2.10 1.49
N PHE A 53 2.55 -2.00 0.30
CA PHE A 53 1.26 -2.59 0.01
C PHE A 53 1.29 -4.12 0.14
N LYS A 54 2.34 -4.76 -0.36
CA LYS A 54 2.53 -6.22 -0.23
C LYS A 54 2.65 -6.62 1.24
N ASP A 55 3.50 -5.96 1.99
CA ASP A 55 3.71 -6.23 3.42
C ASP A 55 2.38 -6.05 4.19
N ASN A 56 1.59 -5.03 3.85
CA ASN A 56 0.29 -4.79 4.45
C ASN A 56 -0.77 -5.84 4.06
N ILE A 57 -0.75 -6.37 2.83
CA ILE A 57 -1.60 -7.51 2.45
C ILE A 57 -1.26 -8.72 3.32
N ASP A 58 0.02 -9.04 3.49
CA ASP A 58 0.48 -10.19 4.27
C ASP A 58 0.09 -10.06 5.76
N ILE A 59 0.14 -8.83 6.30
CA ILE A 59 -0.36 -8.53 7.63
C ILE A 59 -1.87 -8.73 7.70
N ALA A 60 -2.63 -8.18 6.75
CA ALA A 60 -4.09 -8.27 6.73
C ALA A 60 -4.60 -9.72 6.61
N THR A 61 -3.96 -10.55 5.79
CA THR A 61 -4.29 -11.97 5.67
C THR A 61 -3.97 -12.72 6.96
N SER A 62 -2.76 -12.53 7.51
CA SER A 62 -2.32 -13.18 8.77
C SER A 62 -3.24 -12.86 9.95
N ILE A 63 -3.65 -11.60 10.12
CA ILE A 63 -4.57 -11.21 11.19
C ILE A 63 -5.96 -11.80 10.97
N SER A 64 -6.43 -11.84 9.71
CA SER A 64 -7.72 -12.43 9.38
C SER A 64 -7.75 -13.92 9.69
N GLU A 65 -6.66 -14.64 9.40
CA GLU A 65 -6.50 -16.06 9.75
C GLU A 65 -6.35 -16.29 11.27
N LYS A 66 -5.70 -15.36 11.98
CA LYS A 66 -5.64 -15.39 13.45
C LYS A 66 -7.04 -15.25 14.05
N LEU A 67 -7.84 -14.30 13.58
CA LEU A 67 -9.22 -14.11 14.02
C LEU A 67 -10.09 -15.34 13.69
N TYR A 68 -9.91 -15.93 12.50
CA TYR A 68 -10.57 -17.18 12.13
C TYR A 68 -10.23 -18.32 13.11
N SER A 69 -8.94 -18.47 13.42
CA SER A 69 -8.46 -19.50 14.34
C SER A 69 -9.00 -19.31 15.76
N ASP A 70 -9.10 -18.06 16.22
CA ASP A 70 -9.69 -17.73 17.52
C ASP A 70 -11.20 -17.95 17.57
N ALA A 71 -11.91 -17.74 16.46
CA ALA A 71 -13.32 -18.09 16.35
C ALA A 71 -13.55 -19.60 16.36
N ALA A 72 -12.70 -20.37 15.66
CA ALA A 72 -12.77 -21.83 15.64
C ALA A 72 -12.57 -22.43 17.05
N LYS A 73 -11.64 -21.90 17.85
CA LYS A 73 -11.47 -22.31 19.27
C LYS A 73 -12.73 -22.09 20.10
N LYS A 74 -13.54 -21.09 19.75
CA LYS A 74 -14.83 -20.76 20.39
C LYS A 74 -16.01 -21.50 19.78
N LYS A 75 -15.77 -22.46 18.88
CA LYS A 75 -16.76 -23.24 18.13
C LYS A 75 -17.66 -22.40 17.23
N ILE A 76 -17.17 -21.25 16.75
CA ILE A 76 -17.84 -20.42 15.75
C ILE A 76 -17.15 -20.67 14.42
N ASN A 77 -17.93 -21.09 13.42
CA ASN A 77 -17.39 -21.43 12.11
C ASN A 77 -17.71 -20.33 11.09
N PHE A 78 -16.65 -19.77 10.52
CA PHE A 78 -16.76 -18.97 9.31
C PHE A 78 -16.69 -19.87 8.09
N LYS A 79 -17.53 -19.57 7.10
CA LYS A 79 -17.55 -20.25 5.81
C LYS A 79 -16.46 -19.69 4.91
N THR A 80 -16.41 -18.37 4.78
CA THR A 80 -15.41 -17.68 3.97
C THR A 80 -15.00 -16.36 4.61
N ILE A 81 -13.81 -15.88 4.25
CA ILE A 81 -13.34 -14.54 4.57
C ILE A 81 -13.00 -13.85 3.26
N HIS A 82 -13.45 -12.62 3.09
CA HIS A 82 -13.18 -11.80 1.92
C HIS A 82 -12.37 -10.59 2.34
N LEU A 83 -11.26 -10.31 1.65
CA LEU A 83 -10.41 -9.17 1.94
C LEU A 83 -10.43 -8.17 0.77
N LYS A 84 -10.59 -6.90 1.13
CA LYS A 84 -10.57 -5.74 0.27
C LYS A 84 -9.49 -4.77 0.73
N ALA A 85 -8.85 -4.10 -0.21
CA ALA A 85 -7.96 -2.99 0.03
C ALA A 85 -8.67 -1.72 -0.39
N GLU A 86 -8.87 -0.80 0.55
CA GLU A 86 -9.43 0.54 0.31
C GLU A 86 -8.32 1.52 -0.07
N GLY A 87 -7.05 1.15 0.17
CA GLY A 87 -5.86 1.91 -0.19
C GLY A 87 -4.59 1.17 0.19
N ILE A 88 -3.45 1.86 0.19
CA ILE A 88 -2.14 1.25 0.48
C ILE A 88 -2.03 0.79 1.94
N THR A 89 -2.65 1.54 2.85
CA THR A 89 -2.58 1.29 4.30
C THR A 89 -3.88 0.78 4.88
N LYS A 90 -4.99 0.78 4.13
CA LYS A 90 -6.34 0.51 4.66
C LYS A 90 -6.97 -0.70 4.03
N PHE A 91 -7.38 -1.64 4.88
CA PHE A 91 -7.94 -2.92 4.50
C PHE A 91 -9.29 -3.17 5.19
N SER A 92 -10.12 -3.99 4.56
CA SER A 92 -11.41 -4.40 5.08
C SER A 92 -11.58 -5.89 4.87
N ALA A 93 -11.80 -6.61 5.96
CA ALA A 93 -12.03 -8.05 5.96
C ALA A 93 -13.48 -8.33 6.35
N LEU A 94 -14.14 -9.14 5.52
CA LEU A 94 -15.54 -9.51 5.62
C LEU A 94 -15.65 -11.00 5.88
N PHE A 95 -16.20 -11.35 7.03
CA PHE A 95 -16.33 -12.71 7.51
C PHE A 95 -17.76 -13.18 7.32
N ILE A 96 -17.92 -14.29 6.61
CA ILE A 96 -19.23 -14.91 6.38
C ILE A 96 -19.39 -16.05 7.37
N ALA A 97 -20.22 -15.85 8.39
CA ALA A 97 -20.46 -16.84 9.46
C ALA A 97 -21.71 -17.66 9.17
N LYS A 98 -21.78 -18.89 9.69
CA LYS A 98 -23.05 -19.63 9.67
C LYS A 98 -24.13 -18.84 10.41
N LYS A 99 -25.35 -18.83 9.87
CA LYS A 99 -26.48 -18.05 10.43
C LYS A 99 -26.74 -18.38 11.90
N ASP A 100 -26.71 -19.65 12.26
CA ASP A 100 -26.94 -20.10 13.64
C ASP A 100 -25.84 -19.61 14.60
N ASP A 101 -24.58 -19.64 14.15
CA ASP A 101 -23.45 -19.14 14.94
C ASP A 101 -23.50 -17.61 15.07
N PHE A 102 -23.87 -16.90 13.99
CA PHE A 102 -23.96 -15.44 13.96
C PHE A 102 -25.02 -14.88 14.91
N LEU A 103 -26.17 -15.57 15.01
CA LEU A 103 -27.26 -15.18 15.90
C LEU A 103 -27.03 -15.57 17.37
N SER A 104 -26.00 -16.36 17.66
CA SER A 104 -25.69 -16.80 19.02
C SER A 104 -25.09 -15.67 19.85
N ASP A 105 -25.40 -15.63 21.16
CA ASP A 105 -24.78 -14.66 22.08
C ASP A 105 -23.26 -14.83 22.18
N LYS A 106 -22.75 -16.03 21.89
CA LYS A 106 -21.32 -16.33 21.86
C LYS A 106 -20.60 -15.53 20.78
N PHE A 107 -21.30 -15.13 19.72
CA PHE A 107 -20.73 -14.33 18.64
C PHE A 107 -20.33 -12.92 19.08
N ARG A 108 -20.92 -12.37 20.15
CA ARG A 108 -20.47 -11.11 20.75
C ARG A 108 -19.00 -11.15 21.15
N ASN A 109 -18.50 -12.31 21.58
CA ASN A 109 -17.10 -12.49 21.94
C ASN A 109 -16.16 -12.43 20.73
N ILE A 110 -16.67 -12.63 19.52
CA ILE A 110 -15.91 -12.47 18.27
C ILE A 110 -15.75 -10.99 17.95
N PHE A 111 -16.81 -10.19 18.06
CA PHE A 111 -16.70 -8.74 17.91
C PHE A 111 -15.67 -8.13 18.87
N VAL A 112 -15.66 -8.60 20.12
CA VAL A 112 -14.65 -8.18 21.11
C VAL A 112 -13.24 -8.60 20.68
N SER A 113 -13.06 -9.85 20.25
CA SER A 113 -11.75 -10.34 19.75
C SER A 113 -11.27 -9.57 18.52
N ALA A 114 -12.16 -9.32 17.56
CA ALA A 114 -11.85 -8.57 16.35
C ALA A 114 -11.45 -7.13 16.67
N ARG A 115 -12.14 -6.48 17.61
CA ARG A 115 -11.76 -5.13 18.08
C ARG A 115 -10.40 -5.11 18.77
N LYS A 116 -10.10 -6.12 19.60
CA LYS A 116 -8.78 -6.23 20.24
C LYS A 116 -7.69 -6.42 19.19
N LEU A 117 -7.87 -7.36 18.27
CA LEU A 117 -6.93 -7.61 17.17
C LEU A 117 -6.74 -6.37 16.31
N LYS A 118 -7.81 -5.63 15.98
CA LYS A 118 -7.72 -4.36 15.26
C LYS A 118 -6.82 -3.37 16.02
N ASN A 119 -7.07 -3.17 17.30
CA ASN A 119 -6.32 -2.19 18.09
C ASN A 119 -4.86 -2.60 18.31
N GLU A 120 -4.54 -3.89 18.32
CA GLU A 120 -3.17 -4.41 18.47
C GLU A 120 -2.29 -4.14 17.24
N VAL A 121 -2.88 -4.06 16.06
CA VAL A 121 -2.18 -4.01 14.77
C VAL A 121 -2.31 -2.66 14.07
N GLU A 122 -3.27 -1.83 14.50
CA GLU A 122 -3.48 -0.49 13.97
C GLU A 122 -2.25 0.39 14.26
N SER A 123 -1.75 1.01 13.20
CA SER A 123 -0.58 1.88 13.22
C SER A 123 -0.73 2.93 12.12
N ASP A 124 0.14 3.93 12.11
CA ASP A 124 0.09 5.00 11.10
C ASP A 124 0.23 4.47 9.66
N SER A 125 0.84 3.30 9.48
CA SER A 125 1.08 2.66 8.19
C SER A 125 0.14 1.50 7.86
N PHE A 126 -0.75 1.12 8.79
CA PHE A 126 -1.67 -0.01 8.62
C PHE A 126 -2.96 0.12 9.42
N TYR A 127 -4.09 -0.05 8.73
CA TYR A 127 -5.43 0.00 9.27
C TYR A 127 -6.26 -1.15 8.70
N ILE A 128 -7.00 -1.85 9.56
CA ILE A 128 -7.92 -2.91 9.15
C ILE A 128 -9.29 -2.73 9.82
N SER A 129 -10.35 -2.98 9.06
CA SER A 129 -11.71 -3.09 9.59
C SER A 129 -12.24 -4.52 9.42
N PHE A 130 -12.96 -4.99 10.43
CA PHE A 130 -13.59 -6.31 10.42
C PHE A 130 -15.11 -6.14 10.33
N SER A 131 -15.71 -6.77 9.33
CA SER A 131 -17.15 -6.84 9.12
C SER A 131 -17.60 -8.29 9.15
N PHE A 132 -18.81 -8.54 9.62
CA PHE A 132 -19.36 -9.88 9.74
C PHE A 132 -20.76 -9.91 9.13
N MET A 133 -21.06 -10.97 8.38
CA MET A 133 -22.39 -11.21 7.86
C MET A 133 -22.79 -12.69 8.05
N PRO A 134 -24.08 -12.99 8.20
CA PRO A 134 -24.55 -14.37 8.14
C PRO A 134 -24.54 -14.89 6.70
N ASP A 135 -24.21 -16.16 6.53
CA ASP A 135 -24.35 -16.88 5.28
C ASP A 135 -25.82 -16.91 4.86
N SER A 136 -26.07 -16.63 3.58
CA SER A 136 -27.39 -16.63 2.97
C SER A 136 -27.35 -17.43 1.67
N LYS A 137 -28.47 -18.08 1.31
CA LYS A 137 -28.59 -18.79 0.03
C LYS A 137 -28.53 -17.83 -1.17
N ASP A 138 -28.92 -16.57 -0.96
CA ASP A 138 -28.94 -15.53 -1.98
C ASP A 138 -27.63 -14.72 -2.03
N LEU A 139 -26.59 -15.19 -1.32
CA LEU A 139 -25.30 -14.52 -1.33
C LEU A 139 -24.67 -14.58 -2.73
N ASN A 140 -24.53 -13.42 -3.35
CA ASN A 140 -23.95 -13.31 -4.68
C ASN A 140 -22.46 -12.94 -4.60
N GLU A 141 -21.59 -13.94 -4.82
CA GLU A 141 -20.13 -13.73 -4.82
C GLU A 141 -19.68 -12.72 -5.90
N LYS A 142 -20.42 -12.57 -7.00
CA LYS A 142 -20.10 -11.58 -8.03
C LYS A 142 -20.27 -10.16 -7.52
N CYS A 143 -21.28 -9.91 -6.68
CA CYS A 143 -21.48 -8.60 -6.07
C CYS A 143 -20.34 -8.29 -5.09
N ILE A 144 -19.94 -9.28 -4.28
CA ILE A 144 -18.80 -9.12 -3.34
C ILE A 144 -17.51 -8.77 -4.10
N ASN A 145 -17.25 -9.45 -5.22
CA ASN A 145 -16.09 -9.14 -6.05
C ASN A 145 -16.21 -7.76 -6.71
N ALA A 146 -17.42 -7.36 -7.15
CA ALA A 146 -17.68 -6.03 -7.72
C ALA A 146 -17.49 -4.90 -6.70
N ASP A 147 -17.79 -5.15 -5.42
CA ASP A 147 -17.55 -4.22 -4.31
C ASP A 147 -16.05 -4.05 -3.96
N GLY A 148 -15.18 -4.82 -4.63
CA GLY A 148 -13.72 -4.70 -4.53
C GLY A 148 -13.06 -5.70 -3.59
N PHE A 149 -13.78 -6.72 -3.10
CA PHE A 149 -13.16 -7.83 -2.38
C PHE A 149 -12.45 -8.77 -3.37
N PHE A 150 -11.12 -8.73 -3.38
CA PHE A 150 -10.31 -9.42 -4.38
C PHE A 150 -9.61 -10.69 -3.85
N LEU A 151 -9.56 -10.87 -2.53
CA LEU A 151 -9.00 -12.07 -1.90
C LEU A 151 -10.09 -12.82 -1.14
N LYS A 152 -10.10 -14.14 -1.28
CA LYS A 152 -11.02 -15.05 -0.59
C LYS A 152 -10.22 -16.13 0.13
N TYR A 153 -10.46 -16.27 1.43
CA TYR A 153 -9.98 -17.38 2.23
C TYR A 153 -11.13 -18.38 2.43
N ASP A 154 -10.86 -19.63 2.08
CA ASP A 154 -11.76 -20.76 2.25
C ASP A 154 -10.93 -21.94 2.77
N LYS A 155 -11.14 -22.32 4.02
CA LYS A 155 -10.37 -23.40 4.66
C LYS A 155 -10.97 -24.74 4.25
N LYS A 156 -10.31 -25.41 3.31
CA LYS A 156 -10.60 -26.79 2.90
C LYS A 156 -10.38 -27.79 4.04
#